data_AF-A0A0G0CHT1-F1
#
_entry.id   AF-A0A0G0CHT1-F1
#
_cell.length_a   1.000
_cell.length_b   1.000
_cell.length_c   1.000
_cell.angle_alpha   90.00
_cell.angle_beta   90.00
_cell.angle_gamma   90.00
#
_symmetry.space_group_name_H-M   'P 1'
#
loop_
_entity.id
_entity.type
_entity.pdbx_description
1 polymer ?
#
loop_
_entity_poly.entity_id
_entity_poly.type
_entity_poly.pdbx_seq_one_letter_code
_entity_poly.pdbx_strand_id
1 'polypeptide(L)' 'AAKVGETLAIKAQSLGIKEIEAIVKGVGSGRESSIRGFISKGINLNSIKDATPIPYNGPKPKKPRRV' A
#
# COMPACT_ATOMS: atom_id res chain seq x y z
N ALA A 1 2.63 -9.73 -2.64
CA ALA A 1 1.64 -8.85 -1.98
C ALA A 1 0.31 -8.82 -2.73
N ALA A 2 0.32 -8.96 -4.06
CA ALA A 2 -0.88 -9.05 -4.91
C ALA A 2 -2.01 -9.93 -4.35
N LYS A 3 -1.73 -11.17 -3.93
CA LYS A 3 -2.74 -12.08 -3.36
C LYS A 3 -3.47 -11.51 -2.13
N VAL A 4 -2.79 -10.70 -1.32
CA VAL A 4 -3.41 -10.02 -0.17
C VAL A 4 -4.32 -8.89 -0.68
N GLY A 5 -3.86 -8.10 -1.66
CA GLY A 5 -4.71 -7.08 -2.32
C GLY A 5 -5.97 -7.68 -2.94
N GLU A 6 -5.87 -8.81 -3.63
CA GLU A 6 -7.00 -9.50 -4.24
C GLU A 6 -8.03 -10.00 -3.22
N THR A 7 -7.59 -10.57 -2.10
CA THR A 7 -8.49 -11.08 -1.05
C THR A 7 -9.22 -9.95 -0.32
N LEU A 8 -8.54 -8.82 -0.10
CA LEU A 8 -9.18 -7.61 0.42
C LEU A 8 -10.16 -7.00 -0.59
N ALA A 9 -9.81 -6.98 -1.88
CA ALA A 9 -10.69 -6.46 -2.92
C ALA A 9 -11.99 -7.27 -3.03
N ILE A 10 -11.93 -8.60 -2.92
CA ILE A 10 -13.13 -9.46 -2.91
C ILE A 10 -14.04 -9.10 -1.72
N LYS A 11 -13.47 -8.92 -0.53
CA LYS A 11 -14.24 -8.50 0.66
C LYS A 11 -14.84 -7.11 0.49
N ALA A 12 -14.08 -6.17 -0.10
CA ALA A 12 -14.54 -4.81 -0.37
C ALA A 12 -15.71 -4.79 -1.37
N GLN A 13 -15.70 -5.67 -2.37
CA GLN A 13 -16.82 -5.82 -3.30
C GLN A 13 -18.07 -6.36 -2.62
N SER A 14 -17.94 -7.32 -1.70
CA SER A 14 -19.07 -7.81 -0.90
C SER A 14 -19.71 -6.70 -0.05
N LEU A 15 -18.94 -5.66 0.28
CA LEU A 15 -19.39 -4.47 1.01
C LEU A 15 -19.89 -3.34 0.08
N GLY A 16 -19.85 -3.53 -1.24
CA GLY A 16 -20.31 -2.56 -2.22
C GLY A 16 -19.32 -1.41 -2.52
N ILE A 17 -18.05 -1.53 -2.11
CA ILE A 17 -17.03 -0.52 -2.35
C ILE A 17 -16.58 -0.58 -3.82
N LYS A 18 -16.72 0.55 -4.54
CA LYS A 18 -16.39 0.65 -5.97
C LYS A 18 -15.15 1.49 -6.24
N GLU A 19 -14.86 2.46 -5.38
CA GLU A 19 -13.78 3.43 -5.54
C GLU A 19 -12.90 3.46 -4.29
N ILE A 20 -11.58 3.56 -4.49
CA ILE A 20 -10.60 3.63 -3.40
C ILE A 20 -9.54 4.70 -3.66
N GLU A 21 -9.04 5.27 -2.56
CA GLU A 21 -7.82 6.07 -2.54
C GLU A 21 -6.70 5.27 -1.87
N ALA A 22 -5.54 5.17 -2.53
CA ALA A 22 -4.41 4.40 -2.04
C ALA A 22 -3.41 5.30 -1.30
N ILE A 23 -3.40 5.21 0.03
CA ILE A 23 -2.38 5.85 0.86
C ILE A 23 -1.30 4.82 1.16
N VAL A 24 -0.09 5.04 0.66
CA VAL A 24 1.03 4.12 0.86
C VAL A 24 2.06 4.68 1.82
N LYS A 25 2.46 3.85 2.78
CA LYS A 25 3.51 4.15 3.73
C LYS A 25 4.66 3.15 3.58
N GLY A 26 5.84 3.66 3.21
CA GLY A 26 7.06 2.86 3.09
C GLY A 26 7.46 2.53 1.66
N VAL A 27 8.71 2.12 1.52
CA VAL A 27 9.39 1.86 0.23
C VAL A 27 9.56 0.37 -0.09
N GLY A 28 8.75 -0.48 0.52
CA GLY A 28 8.85 -1.94 0.34
C GLY A 28 8.39 -2.40 -1.05
N SER A 29 8.91 -3.54 -1.50
CA SER A 29 8.58 -4.17 -2.80
C SER A 29 7.09 -4.51 -2.99
N GLY A 30 6.32 -4.61 -1.90
CA GLY A 30 4.89 -4.90 -1.94
C GLY A 30 4.01 -3.74 -2.41
N ARG A 31 4.55 -2.51 -2.52
CA ARG A 31 3.80 -1.28 -2.77
C ARG A 31 2.94 -1.33 -4.03
N GLU A 32 3.56 -1.53 -5.19
CA GLU A 32 2.83 -1.64 -6.46
C GLU A 32 2.07 -2.95 -6.59
N SER A 33 2.65 -4.04 -6.09
CA SER A 33 2.05 -5.38 -6.16
C SER A 33 0.69 -5.43 -5.47
N SER A 34 0.53 -4.77 -4.32
CA SER A 34 -0.76 -4.68 -3.62
C SER A 34 -1.78 -3.85 -4.39
N ILE A 35 -1.39 -2.67 -4.90
CA ILE A 35 -2.28 -1.77 -5.65
C ILE A 35 -2.80 -2.46 -6.92
N ARG A 36 -1.92 -3.13 -7.67
CA ARG A 36 -2.32 -3.90 -8.86
C ARG A 36 -3.33 -5.01 -8.53
N GLY A 37 -3.26 -5.61 -7.33
CA GLY A 37 -4.22 -6.61 -6.88
C GLY A 37 -5.64 -6.07 -6.65
N PHE A 38 -5.80 -4.77 -6.36
CA PHE A 38 -7.11 -4.13 -6.28
C PHE A 38 -7.66 -3.80 -7.68
N ILE A 39 -6.78 -3.34 -8.58
CA ILE A 39 -7.12 -3.04 -9.97
C ILE A 39 -7.57 -4.32 -10.71
N SER A 40 -6.87 -5.45 -10.50
CA SER A 40 -7.21 -6.72 -11.16
C SER A 40 -8.60 -7.27 -10.79
N LYS A 41 -9.15 -6.83 -9.65
CA LYS A 41 -10.51 -7.16 -9.21
C LYS A 41 -11.55 -6.14 -9.66
N GLY A 42 -11.17 -5.06 -10.33
CA GLY A 42 -12.11 -4.08 -10.89
C GLY A 42 -12.58 -3.02 -9.90
N ILE A 43 -11.78 -2.74 -8.85
CA ILE A 43 -12.01 -1.58 -7.98
C ILE A 43 -11.31 -0.37 -8.60
N ASN A 44 -12.04 0.73 -8.75
CA ASN A 44 -11.53 1.96 -9.35
C ASN A 44 -10.58 2.67 -8.37
N LEU A 45 -9.40 3.02 -8.86
CA LEU A 45 -8.38 3.72 -8.08
C LEU A 45 -8.43 5.22 -8.44
N ASN A 46 -8.84 6.07 -7.50
CA ASN A 46 -9.01 7.50 -7.76
C ASN A 46 -7.71 8.31 -7.56
N SER A 47 -6.91 7.96 -6.55
CA SER A 47 -5.69 8.68 -6.20
C SER A 47 -4.68 7.76 -5.52
N ILE A 48 -3.39 8.07 -5.69
CA ILE A 48 -2.28 7.44 -4.99
C ILE A 48 -1.52 8.52 -4.22
N LYS A 49 -1.45 8.39 -2.90
CA LYS A 49 -0.70 9.29 -2.03
C LYS A 49 0.43 8.55 -1.32
N ASP A 50 1.65 9.06 -1.45
CA ASP A 50 2.79 8.62 -0.63
C ASP A 50 2.76 9.36 0.71
N ALA A 51 2.67 8.61 1.80
CA ALA A 51 2.75 9.08 3.18
C ALA A 51 3.95 8.49 3.92
N THR A 52 5.04 8.18 3.21
CA THR A 52 6.29 7.68 3.80
C THR A 52 6.93 8.78 4.65
N PRO A 53 7.16 8.53 5.95
CA PRO A 53 7.67 9.56 6.85
C PRO A 53 9.13 9.89 6.53
N ILE A 54 9.39 11.17 6.26
CA ILE A 54 10.75 11.72 6.12
C ILE A 54 11.02 12.59 7.35
N PRO A 55 11.96 12.20 8.23
CA PRO A 55 12.27 12.99 9.42
C PRO A 55 13.19 14.18 9.09
N TYR A 56 12.77 15.40 9.45
CA TYR A 56 13.53 16.64 9.19
C TYR A 56 14.79 16.81 10.05
N ASN A 57 14.91 16.07 11.16
CA ASN A 57 16.11 15.87 12.01
C ASN A 57 15.75 14.92 13.17
N GLY A 58 15.10 13.80 12.83
CA GLY A 58 14.44 12.91 13.79
C GLY A 58 15.39 12.03 14.63
N PRO A 59 14.87 10.95 15.25
CA PRO A 59 15.66 10.04 16.06
C PRO A 59 16.84 9.46 15.29
N LYS A 60 17.98 9.28 15.98
CA LYS A 60 19.16 8.65 15.41
C LYS A 60 18.82 7.25 14.87
N PRO A 61 19.08 6.93 13.59
CA PRO A 61 18.83 5.60 13.04
C PRO A 61 19.66 4.55 13.78
N LYS A 62 19.17 3.31 13.80
CA LYS A 62 19.85 2.19 14.46
C LYS A 62 21.25 2.02 13.88
N LYS A 63 22.21 1.65 14.74
CA LYS A 63 23.59 1.36 14.31
C LYS A 63 23.56 0.32 13.16
N PRO A 64 24.40 0.48 12.12
CA PRO A 64 24.51 -0.51 11.06
C PRO A 64 24.72 -1.92 11.64
N ARG A 65 24.01 -2.90 11.08
CA ARG A 65 24.18 -4.30 11.52
C ARG A 65 25.57 -4.76 11.09
N ARG A 66 26.30 -5.40 12.01
CA ARG A 66 27.49 -6.18 11.65
C ARG A 66 26.97 -7.51 11.12
N VAL A 67 26.95 -7.64 9.80
CA VAL A 67 26.71 -8.90 9.09
C VAL A 67 28.04 -9.43 8.59
#